data_AF-A0A847I663-F1
#
_entry.id   AF-A0A847I663-F1
#
_cell.length_a   1.000
_cell.length_b   1.000
_cell.length_c   1.000
_cell.angle_alpha   90.00
_cell.angle_beta   90.00
_cell.angle_gamma   90.00
#
_symmetry.space_group_name_H-M   'P 1'
#
loop_
_entity.id
_entity.type
_entity.pdbx_description
1 polymer ?
#
loop_
_entity_poly.entity_id
_entity_poly.type
_entity_poly.pdbx_seq_one_letter_code
_entity_poly.pdbx_strand_id
1 'polypeptide(L)'
;MAENSSSAQGGSDERIVSAEMLSSRTAPPPHSTAWRLGKQYAESWPVSSDPQKEAARTSDGYVNSAQYLSTAQRKRDQHTRDAGHNGDAARPGSFRGVDLDYHHWLEDVLGKRPVRWLLGFLSRPRRDGGTIIQQAIESYANPQASLWQRLKYWPIHIAIRRIKGTTSDETFRRSVAEHTSTVRGLVLTARSVAEFGLTTPQRFSAPMFLVWNFTNLCNLNCRHCYQDTAHRRLPDELCLAEKLNVVDQAGRLSIPMIAFAGGEPTIDRDLLPVLHRCHKYGIHTSIATHGGTMTPKLAAELAEAGVRYVEISLDSVDARRHDEFRGVRGMWERSVRGMRIVTQTPGLRLGVAMCVHQGNYDEVERMIQFAIDIGASTFAHFNFIPVGRGLEMVEGDLTPRQREQLLLLLNKWMQSGKIGVLSTAPQLGKVCLAHAPIEGRTAASHAGSGAGLKARVVARYLGGCGAGRCYNAIQPNGDVTPCVYLPHRVLGNVRQRPLAEMFRDNKFWEISCDRARRLSHCEVCKFKNYCGGCLARSDAYYGVLNAGDPGCLFNEKHWEELVRRGVASDPTLANGCDAEAVEAGAGAVQATQ
;
A
#
# COMPACT_ATOMS: atom_id res chain seq x y z
N MET A 1 -41.90 35.00 41.64
CA MET A 1 -42.74 35.70 40.65
C MET A 1 -41.88 35.86 39.41
N ALA A 2 -42.18 35.39 38.22
CA ALA A 2 -43.25 34.53 37.70
C ALA A 2 -42.65 33.91 36.43
N GLU A 3 -43.08 32.69 36.13
CA GLU A 3 -42.85 32.00 34.87
C GLU A 3 -43.41 32.81 33.67
N ASN A 4 -42.79 32.69 32.50
CA ASN A 4 -43.56 32.27 31.33
C ASN A 4 -42.69 31.73 30.18
N SER A 5 -43.31 30.80 29.47
CA SER A 5 -42.78 29.76 28.59
C SER A 5 -42.93 30.04 27.08
N SER A 6 -42.30 29.15 26.28
CA SER A 6 -42.53 28.83 24.85
C SER A 6 -41.94 29.84 23.84
N SER A 7 -41.40 29.45 22.69
CA SER A 7 -41.70 28.29 21.82
C SER A 7 -40.50 27.93 20.93
N ALA A 8 -40.35 26.64 20.64
CA ALA A 8 -39.45 26.08 19.64
C ALA A 8 -39.83 26.50 18.21
N GLN A 9 -38.84 26.71 17.34
CA GLN A 9 -38.94 26.38 15.91
C GLN A 9 -37.55 26.36 15.23
N GLY A 10 -37.23 25.19 14.65
CA GLY A 10 -36.60 25.04 13.34
C GLY A 10 -35.23 25.68 13.08
N GLY A 11 -34.18 24.88 13.20
CA GLY A 11 -32.86 25.19 12.65
C GLY A 11 -31.96 23.97 12.76
N SER A 12 -32.08 23.03 11.82
CA SER A 12 -31.15 21.92 11.66
C SER A 12 -29.85 22.44 11.08
N ASP A 13 -29.01 23.05 11.91
CA ASP A 13 -27.64 23.38 11.54
C ASP A 13 -26.80 22.10 11.55
N GLU A 14 -26.37 21.74 10.34
CA GLU A 14 -25.35 20.76 10.05
C GLU A 14 -24.11 21.05 10.92
N ARG A 15 -23.81 20.14 11.85
CA ARG A 15 -22.49 20.10 12.50
C ARG A 15 -21.45 19.69 11.46
N ILE A 16 -21.03 20.68 10.66
CA ILE A 16 -19.69 20.77 10.11
C ILE A 16 -18.74 20.41 11.26
N VAL A 17 -17.83 19.48 10.98
CA VAL A 17 -16.68 19.09 11.81
C VAL A 17 -16.24 20.28 12.68
N SER A 18 -16.64 20.28 13.96
CA SER A 18 -16.44 21.44 14.83
C SER A 18 -14.94 21.73 14.94
N ALA A 19 -14.58 22.95 14.55
CA ALA A 19 -13.23 23.46 14.31
C ALA A 19 -12.35 23.66 15.57
N GLU A 20 -12.59 22.93 16.67
CA GLU A 20 -11.81 23.01 17.91
C GLU A 20 -11.03 21.71 18.21
N MET A 21 -10.29 21.21 17.22
CA MET A 21 -9.20 20.23 17.46
C MET A 21 -7.86 20.76 16.96
N LEU A 22 -7.57 22.03 17.25
CA LEU A 22 -6.34 22.70 16.88
C LEU A 22 -5.53 23.01 18.14
N SER A 23 -4.58 22.13 18.47
CA SER A 23 -3.53 22.49 19.42
C SER A 23 -2.10 22.26 18.91
N SER A 24 -1.92 21.90 17.63
CA SER A 24 -0.66 22.17 16.92
C SER A 24 -0.85 22.01 15.41
N ARG A 25 -0.84 23.14 14.70
CA ARG A 25 -0.63 23.16 13.25
C ARG A 25 0.83 23.49 12.98
N THR A 26 1.52 22.67 12.19
CA THR A 26 2.89 22.95 11.77
C THR A 26 2.89 23.50 10.35
N ALA A 27 3.70 24.55 10.14
CA ALA A 27 3.99 25.00 8.79
C ALA A 27 4.84 23.91 8.10
N PRO A 28 4.53 23.54 6.85
CA PRO A 28 5.39 22.68 6.05
C PRO A 28 6.82 23.25 5.96
N PRO A 29 7.86 22.41 5.80
CA PRO A 29 9.22 22.89 5.58
C PRO A 29 9.28 23.85 4.39
N PRO A 30 10.00 24.99 4.45
CA PRO A 30 10.03 26.00 3.38
C PRO A 30 10.40 25.48 1.99
N HIS A 31 11.18 24.40 1.95
CA HIS A 31 11.64 23.75 0.73
C HIS A 31 10.70 22.64 0.22
N SER A 32 9.56 22.42 0.86
CA SER A 32 8.59 21.40 0.43
C SER A 32 7.54 21.97 -0.51
N THR A 33 7.03 21.14 -1.42
CA THR A 33 5.89 21.47 -2.29
C THR A 33 4.67 21.93 -1.49
N ALA A 34 4.47 21.38 -0.29
CA ALA A 34 3.38 21.76 0.60
C ALA A 34 3.48 23.20 1.11
N TRP A 35 4.69 23.71 1.36
CA TRP A 35 4.91 25.10 1.76
C TRP A 35 4.63 26.09 0.64
N ARG A 36 5.07 25.75 -0.58
CA ARG A 36 4.76 26.56 -1.78
C ARG A 36 3.26 26.69 -2.04
N LEU A 37 2.46 25.78 -1.51
CA LEU A 37 1.01 25.70 -1.71
C LEU A 37 0.20 26.12 -0.48
N GLY A 38 0.84 26.72 0.54
CA GLY A 38 0.14 27.29 1.69
C GLY A 38 -0.60 26.30 2.59
N LYS A 39 -0.22 25.01 2.59
CA LYS A 39 -0.87 24.00 3.44
C LYS A 39 -0.47 24.14 4.91
N GLN A 40 -1.36 23.77 5.83
CA GLN A 40 -1.07 23.59 7.26
C GLN A 40 -1.34 22.14 7.66
N TYR A 41 -0.54 21.60 8.59
CA TYR A 41 -0.63 20.19 8.99
C TYR A 41 -0.98 20.02 10.47
N ALA A 42 -1.96 19.16 10.76
CA ALA A 42 -2.24 18.74 12.13
C ALA A 42 -1.28 17.62 12.56
N GLU A 43 -0.79 17.68 13.80
CA GLU A 43 0.07 16.65 14.42
C GLU A 43 -0.66 15.86 15.53
N SER A 44 -1.92 16.19 15.84
CA SER A 44 -2.77 15.44 16.77
C SER A 44 -3.73 14.49 16.04
N TRP A 45 -3.98 13.30 16.61
CA TRP A 45 -4.90 12.29 16.06
C TRP A 45 -5.89 11.79 17.12
N PRO A 46 -6.84 12.64 17.54
CA PRO A 46 -7.82 12.28 18.54
C PRO A 46 -8.80 11.23 18.01
N VAL A 47 -9.41 10.50 18.95
CA VAL A 47 -10.52 9.58 18.66
C VAL A 47 -11.78 10.40 18.49
N SER A 48 -12.61 10.07 17.49
CA SER A 48 -13.91 10.70 17.28
C SER A 48 -14.79 10.60 18.53
N SER A 49 -15.40 11.72 18.92
CA SER A 49 -16.36 11.82 20.02
C SER A 49 -17.81 11.57 19.57
N ASP A 50 -18.05 11.19 18.31
CA ASP A 50 -19.40 10.89 17.82
C ASP A 50 -20.02 9.75 18.64
N PRO A 51 -21.16 9.96 19.33
CA PRO A 51 -21.81 8.93 20.11
C PRO A 51 -22.51 7.87 19.25
N GLN A 52 -22.77 8.11 17.96
CA GLN A 52 -23.53 7.24 17.05
C GLN A 52 -22.61 6.33 16.21
N LYS A 53 -21.81 5.49 16.87
CA LYS A 53 -20.82 4.61 16.20
C LYS A 53 -21.42 3.31 15.65
N GLU A 54 -22.33 3.41 14.68
CA GLU A 54 -22.94 2.25 14.04
C GLU A 54 -22.50 2.05 12.58
N ALA A 55 -22.25 0.78 12.19
CA ALA A 55 -21.78 0.44 10.85
C ALA A 55 -22.81 0.71 9.72
N ALA A 56 -24.07 0.96 10.08
CA ALA A 56 -25.17 1.30 9.20
C ALA A 56 -25.32 2.83 8.97
N ARG A 57 -24.48 3.65 9.60
CA ARG A 57 -24.48 5.10 9.43
C ARG A 57 -24.25 5.50 7.97
N THR A 58 -25.10 6.37 7.43
CA THR A 58 -25.05 6.87 6.03
C THR A 58 -24.80 8.37 5.94
N SER A 59 -24.59 9.07 7.05
CA SER A 59 -24.33 10.52 7.05
C SER A 59 -23.07 10.93 6.29
N ASP A 60 -22.12 10.00 6.10
CA ASP A 60 -20.86 10.19 5.37
C ASP A 60 -20.96 9.87 3.87
N GLY A 61 -22.05 9.22 3.43
CA GLY A 61 -22.24 8.80 2.04
C GLY A 61 -23.45 7.90 1.83
N TYR A 62 -23.90 7.79 0.58
CA TYR A 62 -25.15 7.11 0.22
C TYR A 62 -25.15 5.59 0.50
N VAL A 63 -23.97 4.96 0.52
CA VAL A 63 -23.80 3.54 0.81
C VAL A 63 -22.93 3.38 2.05
N ASN A 64 -23.44 2.69 3.06
CA ASN A 64 -22.67 2.37 4.26
C ASN A 64 -22.01 0.97 4.19
N SER A 65 -21.08 0.72 5.09
CA SER A 65 -20.32 -0.54 5.13
C SER A 65 -21.17 -1.79 5.40
N ALA A 66 -22.25 -1.68 6.18
CA ALA A 66 -23.14 -2.80 6.46
C ALA A 66 -24.00 -3.16 5.25
N GLN A 67 -24.60 -2.15 4.60
CA GLN A 67 -25.37 -2.28 3.37
C GLN A 67 -24.50 -2.86 2.26
N TYR A 68 -23.30 -2.31 2.05
CA TYR A 68 -22.34 -2.79 1.05
C TYR A 68 -22.03 -4.29 1.22
N LEU A 69 -21.75 -4.72 2.45
CA LEU A 69 -21.49 -6.12 2.77
C LEU A 69 -22.72 -7.00 2.45
N SER A 70 -23.92 -6.55 2.82
CA SER A 70 -25.16 -7.29 2.57
C SER A 70 -25.50 -7.42 1.08
N THR A 71 -25.31 -6.37 0.29
CA THR A 71 -25.57 -6.39 -1.16
C THR A 71 -24.59 -7.34 -1.86
N ALA A 72 -23.33 -7.34 -1.45
CA ALA A 72 -22.31 -8.24 -1.98
C ALA A 72 -22.58 -9.71 -1.63
N GLN A 73 -23.28 -9.99 -0.51
CA GLN A 73 -23.76 -11.33 -0.19
C GLN A 73 -24.86 -11.77 -1.17
N ARG A 74 -25.94 -10.98 -1.30
CA ARG A 74 -27.07 -11.30 -2.17
C ARG A 74 -26.67 -11.57 -3.62
N LYS A 75 -25.75 -10.77 -4.19
CA LYS A 75 -25.26 -10.95 -5.56
C LYS A 75 -24.54 -12.30 -5.77
N ARG A 76 -23.83 -12.80 -4.75
CA ARG A 76 -23.17 -14.11 -4.84
C ARG A 76 -24.19 -15.25 -4.78
N ASP A 77 -25.18 -15.14 -3.90
CA ASP A 77 -26.23 -16.16 -3.79
C ASP A 77 -26.98 -16.34 -5.12
N GLN A 78 -27.21 -15.24 -5.86
CA GLN A 78 -27.80 -15.26 -7.21
C GLN A 78 -26.89 -15.96 -8.22
N HIS A 79 -25.62 -15.57 -8.34
CA HIS A 79 -24.67 -16.22 -9.27
C HIS A 79 -24.48 -17.73 -8.99
N THR A 80 -24.54 -18.17 -7.73
CA THR A 80 -24.47 -19.61 -7.42
C THR A 80 -25.72 -20.38 -7.83
N ARG A 81 -26.89 -19.73 -7.86
CA ARG A 81 -28.15 -20.34 -8.32
C ARG A 81 -28.18 -20.45 -9.85
N ASP A 82 -27.66 -19.44 -10.55
CA ASP A 82 -27.62 -19.41 -12.02
C ASP A 82 -26.53 -20.33 -12.61
N ALA A 83 -25.48 -20.65 -11.85
CA ALA A 83 -24.44 -21.61 -12.24
C ALA A 83 -24.85 -23.09 -12.12
N GLY A 84 -26.06 -23.38 -11.64
CA GLY A 84 -26.59 -24.74 -11.49
C GLY A 84 -27.41 -25.19 -12.69
N HIS A 85 -26.78 -25.45 -13.85
CA HIS A 85 -27.35 -26.21 -14.97
C HIS A 85 -26.28 -27.04 -15.72
N ASN A 86 -25.31 -27.61 -15.01
CA ASN A 86 -24.61 -28.81 -15.46
C ASN A 86 -24.26 -29.66 -14.23
N GLY A 87 -24.73 -30.91 -14.24
CA GLY A 87 -24.82 -31.77 -13.07
C GLY A 87 -23.47 -32.18 -12.52
N ASP A 88 -23.22 -31.81 -11.26
CA ASP A 88 -22.73 -32.73 -10.24
C ASP A 88 -23.05 -32.16 -8.86
N ALA A 89 -23.59 -33.01 -7.99
CA ALA A 89 -24.28 -32.63 -6.77
C ALA A 89 -23.34 -32.03 -5.70
N ALA A 90 -23.28 -30.70 -5.61
CA ALA A 90 -22.79 -30.01 -4.41
C ALA A 90 -23.89 -30.00 -3.34
N ARG A 91 -23.62 -30.65 -2.20
CA ARG A 91 -24.54 -30.71 -1.04
C ARG A 91 -24.90 -29.31 -0.52
N PRO A 92 -26.15 -29.06 -0.08
CA PRO A 92 -26.58 -27.77 0.42
C PRO A 92 -26.03 -27.52 1.83
N GLY A 93 -24.88 -26.85 1.91
CA GLY A 93 -24.39 -26.21 3.13
C GLY A 93 -24.87 -24.76 3.16
N SER A 94 -25.46 -24.33 4.27
CA SER A 94 -25.98 -22.99 4.49
C SER A 94 -24.88 -21.91 4.40
N PHE A 95 -24.87 -21.13 3.32
CA PHE A 95 -24.01 -19.95 3.22
C PHE A 95 -24.60 -18.80 4.07
N ARG A 96 -24.20 -18.72 5.33
CA ARG A 96 -24.47 -17.58 6.22
C ARG A 96 -23.47 -16.45 5.95
N GLY A 97 -23.80 -15.52 5.06
CA GLY A 97 -23.14 -14.21 4.93
C GLY A 97 -21.61 -14.21 4.65
N VAL A 98 -21.07 -13.03 4.38
CA VAL A 98 -19.64 -12.76 4.52
C VAL A 98 -19.42 -12.47 5.98
N ASP A 99 -19.09 -13.51 6.73
CA ASP A 99 -18.51 -13.35 8.04
C ASP A 99 -17.10 -12.77 7.89
N LEU A 100 -16.83 -11.64 8.54
CA LEU A 100 -15.49 -11.05 8.60
C LEU A 100 -14.70 -11.58 9.82
N ASP A 101 -15.34 -12.41 10.65
CA ASP A 101 -14.77 -13.04 11.83
C ASP A 101 -14.04 -14.34 11.48
N TYR A 102 -13.06 -14.24 10.59
CA TYR A 102 -12.17 -15.37 10.31
C TYR A 102 -11.26 -15.61 11.51
N HIS A 103 -11.11 -16.87 11.90
CA HIS A 103 -10.21 -17.27 12.98
C HIS A 103 -9.29 -18.41 12.55
N HIS A 104 -8.05 -18.35 13.02
CA HIS A 104 -7.05 -19.39 12.86
C HIS A 104 -6.42 -19.71 14.22
N TRP A 105 -6.28 -20.99 14.55
CA TRP A 105 -5.76 -21.45 15.86
C TRP A 105 -4.38 -20.86 16.25
N LEU A 106 -3.58 -20.44 15.28
CA LEU A 106 -2.29 -19.77 15.54
C LEU A 106 -2.48 -18.45 16.29
N GLU A 107 -3.60 -17.77 16.12
CA GLU A 107 -3.88 -16.49 16.79
C GLU A 107 -3.94 -16.68 18.31
N ASP A 108 -4.59 -17.76 18.77
CA ASP A 108 -4.67 -18.15 20.18
C ASP A 108 -3.31 -18.54 20.76
N VAL A 109 -2.43 -19.08 19.92
CA VAL A 109 -1.10 -19.56 20.35
C VAL A 109 -0.11 -18.40 20.40
N LEU A 110 -0.06 -17.56 19.37
CA LEU A 110 0.86 -16.43 19.27
C LEU A 110 0.61 -15.36 20.36
N GLY A 111 -0.63 -15.24 20.85
CA GLY A 111 -0.96 -14.33 21.95
C GLY A 111 -0.40 -14.73 23.32
N LYS A 112 -0.03 -16.01 23.53
CA LYS A 112 0.39 -16.52 24.84
C LYS A 112 1.78 -16.04 25.25
N ARG A 113 1.92 -15.56 26.50
CA ARG A 113 3.19 -15.05 27.06
C ARG A 113 4.39 -16.00 26.87
N PRO A 114 4.29 -17.32 27.11
CA PRO A 114 5.41 -18.24 26.89
C PRO A 114 5.84 -18.33 25.41
N VAL A 115 4.87 -18.30 24.49
CA VAL A 115 5.15 -18.34 23.04
C VAL A 115 5.83 -17.05 22.61
N ARG A 116 5.37 -15.89 23.10
CA ARG A 116 6.01 -14.60 22.84
C ARG A 116 7.46 -14.57 23.32
N TRP A 117 7.73 -15.06 24.53
CA TRP A 117 9.09 -15.18 25.05
C TRP A 117 9.96 -16.07 24.16
N LEU A 118 9.44 -17.23 23.74
CA LEU A 118 10.15 -18.16 22.85
C LEU A 118 10.44 -17.50 21.49
N LEU A 119 9.47 -16.84 20.86
CA LEU A 119 9.69 -16.11 19.60
C LEU A 119 10.74 -15.01 19.76
N GLY A 120 10.74 -14.31 20.88
CA GLY A 120 11.75 -13.32 21.23
C GLY A 120 13.14 -13.92 21.34
N PHE A 121 13.28 -15.09 21.98
CA PHE A 121 14.55 -15.81 22.06
C PHE A 121 15.03 -16.31 20.68
N LEU A 122 14.15 -16.90 19.88
CA LEU A 122 14.50 -17.52 18.60
C LEU A 122 14.84 -16.49 17.49
N SER A 123 14.29 -15.27 17.58
CA SER A 123 14.47 -14.18 16.60
C SER A 123 15.63 -13.22 16.92
N ARG A 124 16.36 -13.45 18.01
CA ARG A 124 17.55 -12.66 18.38
C ARG A 124 18.71 -12.91 17.41
N PRO A 125 19.44 -11.86 16.98
CA PRO A 125 20.67 -12.01 16.21
C PRO A 125 21.72 -12.81 17.00
N ARG A 126 22.45 -13.70 16.34
CA ARG A 126 23.59 -14.43 16.91
C ARG A 126 24.92 -13.89 16.37
N ARG A 127 26.03 -14.36 16.97
CA ARG A 127 27.40 -13.94 16.58
C ARG A 127 27.74 -14.27 15.12
N ASP A 128 27.09 -15.27 14.54
CA ASP A 128 27.24 -15.69 13.13
C ASP A 128 26.41 -14.85 12.15
N GLY A 129 25.66 -13.85 12.62
CA GLY A 129 24.83 -12.97 11.79
C GLY A 129 23.43 -13.51 11.46
N GLY A 130 23.11 -14.75 11.83
CA GLY A 130 21.80 -15.37 11.62
C GLY A 130 20.90 -15.37 12.87
N THR A 131 19.75 -16.04 12.76
CA THR A 131 18.84 -16.31 13.89
C THR A 131 18.55 -17.81 14.03
N ILE A 132 18.01 -18.24 15.17
CA ILE A 132 17.61 -19.66 15.33
C ILE A 132 16.48 -20.00 14.37
N ILE A 133 15.52 -19.08 14.18
CA ILE A 133 14.42 -19.26 13.22
C ILE A 133 14.97 -19.52 11.83
N GLN A 134 15.93 -18.69 11.39
CA GLN A 134 16.56 -18.82 10.09
C GLN A 134 17.25 -20.18 9.93
N GLN A 135 18.14 -20.54 10.87
CA GLN A 135 18.88 -21.81 10.80
C GLN A 135 17.97 -23.04 10.88
N ALA A 136 16.88 -22.94 11.66
CA ALA A 136 15.89 -24.02 11.76
C ALA A 136 15.11 -24.20 10.46
N ILE A 137 14.73 -23.10 9.79
CA ILE A 137 14.03 -23.15 8.50
C ILE A 137 14.97 -23.64 7.39
N GLU A 138 16.19 -23.14 7.32
CA GLU A 138 17.19 -23.53 6.29
C GLU A 138 17.65 -25.00 6.41
N SER A 139 17.60 -25.56 7.63
CA SER A 139 17.91 -26.98 7.86
C SER A 139 16.70 -27.90 7.66
N TYR A 140 15.48 -27.36 7.61
CA TYR A 140 14.27 -28.15 7.46
C TYR A 140 14.16 -28.74 6.06
N ALA A 141 14.01 -30.07 5.98
CA ALA A 141 13.95 -30.81 4.71
C ALA A 141 15.14 -30.56 3.75
N ASN A 142 16.25 -30.01 4.26
CA ASN A 142 17.46 -29.79 3.47
C ASN A 142 18.29 -31.09 3.47
N PRO A 143 18.54 -31.74 2.32
CA PRO A 143 19.32 -32.97 2.25
C PRO A 143 20.75 -32.81 2.79
N GLN A 144 21.34 -31.62 2.60
CA GLN A 144 22.70 -31.28 3.00
C GLN A 144 22.84 -30.91 4.49
N ALA A 145 21.74 -30.84 5.24
CA ALA A 145 21.78 -30.56 6.66
C ALA A 145 22.39 -31.73 7.45
N SER A 146 23.40 -31.43 8.27
CA SER A 146 24.07 -32.39 9.14
C SER A 146 23.11 -33.03 10.16
N LEU A 147 23.44 -34.24 10.64
CA LEU A 147 22.67 -34.93 11.67
C LEU A 147 22.50 -34.07 12.93
N TRP A 148 23.54 -33.32 13.31
CA TRP A 148 23.50 -32.44 14.47
C TRP A 148 22.53 -31.27 14.29
N GLN A 149 22.47 -30.64 13.10
CA GLN A 149 21.49 -29.59 12.81
C GLN A 149 20.05 -30.12 12.87
N ARG A 150 19.81 -31.33 12.36
CA ARG A 150 18.51 -31.99 12.42
C ARG A 150 18.07 -32.26 13.85
N LEU A 151 18.98 -32.78 14.69
CA LEU A 151 18.71 -33.02 16.11
C LEU A 151 18.49 -31.72 16.88
N LYS A 152 19.36 -30.72 16.68
CA LYS A 152 19.29 -29.41 17.34
C LYS A 152 17.98 -28.68 17.09
N TYR A 153 17.47 -28.74 15.85
CA TYR A 153 16.25 -28.03 15.43
C TYR A 153 15.01 -28.92 15.32
N TRP A 154 15.11 -30.19 15.73
CA TRP A 154 14.01 -31.16 15.67
C TRP A 154 12.68 -30.65 16.28
N PRO A 155 12.67 -29.98 17.46
CA PRO A 155 11.42 -29.43 18.00
C PRO A 155 10.77 -28.39 17.10
N ILE A 156 11.58 -27.55 16.44
CA ILE A 156 11.10 -26.52 15.51
C ILE A 156 10.64 -27.17 14.21
N HIS A 157 11.30 -28.23 13.74
CA HIS A 157 10.90 -28.99 12.55
C HIS A 157 9.52 -29.65 12.73
N ILE A 158 9.18 -30.11 13.94
CA ILE A 158 7.82 -30.60 14.25
C ILE A 158 6.80 -29.46 14.10
N ALA A 159 7.11 -28.27 14.62
CA ALA A 159 6.23 -27.11 14.48
C ALA A 159 6.05 -26.73 13.00
N ILE A 160 7.12 -26.73 12.19
CA ILE A 160 7.05 -26.49 10.74
C ILE A 160 6.14 -27.51 10.05
N ARG A 161 6.25 -28.81 10.36
CA ARG A 161 5.36 -29.86 9.81
C ARG A 161 3.89 -29.58 10.10
N ARG A 162 3.57 -29.08 11.29
CA ARG A 162 2.20 -28.73 11.68
C ARG A 162 1.70 -27.48 10.96
N ILE A 163 2.55 -26.46 10.78
CA ILE A 163 2.18 -25.18 10.15
C ILE A 163 2.04 -25.31 8.63
N LYS A 164 2.96 -26.03 7.97
CA LYS A 164 2.94 -26.23 6.51
C LYS A 164 1.70 -27.02 6.06
N GLY A 165 1.11 -27.81 6.96
CA GLY A 165 -0.09 -28.60 6.66
C GLY A 165 0.16 -29.58 5.52
N THR A 166 -0.64 -29.48 4.46
CA THR A 166 -0.58 -30.35 3.28
C THR A 166 0.53 -30.00 2.28
N THR A 167 1.25 -28.89 2.46
CA THR A 167 2.37 -28.52 1.58
C THR A 167 3.51 -29.55 1.68
N SER A 168 3.99 -30.05 0.54
CA SER A 168 5.11 -31.01 0.50
C SER A 168 6.40 -30.39 1.05
N ASP A 169 7.30 -31.23 1.57
CA ASP A 169 8.59 -30.78 2.09
C ASP A 169 9.41 -30.06 1.02
N GLU A 170 9.40 -30.55 -0.21
CA GLU A 170 10.06 -29.92 -1.35
C GLU A 170 9.45 -28.54 -1.68
N THR A 171 8.12 -28.45 -1.72
CA THR A 171 7.44 -27.16 -2.00
C THR A 171 7.73 -26.15 -0.90
N PHE A 172 7.71 -26.56 0.37
CA PHE A 172 8.06 -25.71 1.50
C PHE A 172 9.51 -25.24 1.40
N ARG A 173 10.44 -26.14 1.08
CA ARG A 173 11.86 -25.81 0.90
C ARG A 173 12.05 -24.74 -0.17
N ARG A 174 11.47 -24.95 -1.37
CA ARG A 174 11.61 -24.02 -2.51
C ARG A 174 10.94 -22.67 -2.29
N SER A 175 9.76 -22.64 -1.67
CA SER A 175 8.94 -21.42 -1.53
C SER A 175 9.21 -20.61 -0.26
N VAL A 176 9.76 -21.25 0.78
CA VAL A 176 9.99 -20.63 2.09
C VAL A 176 11.45 -20.71 2.48
N ALA A 177 12.03 -21.91 2.56
CA ALA A 177 13.36 -22.09 3.15
C ALA A 177 14.49 -21.53 2.28
N GLU A 178 14.41 -21.70 0.96
CA GLU A 178 15.36 -21.16 -0.01
C GLU A 178 15.06 -19.70 -0.38
N HIS A 179 13.88 -19.20 0.00
CA HIS A 179 13.48 -17.82 -0.25
C HIS A 179 13.86 -16.93 0.94
N THR A 180 15.11 -16.47 0.95
CA THR A 180 15.73 -15.71 2.04
C THR A 180 14.88 -14.53 2.54
N SER A 181 14.22 -13.78 1.65
CA SER A 181 13.32 -12.69 2.05
C SER A 181 12.08 -13.16 2.80
N THR A 182 11.54 -14.34 2.48
CA THR A 182 10.43 -14.94 3.25
C THR A 182 10.90 -15.28 4.66
N VAL A 183 12.08 -15.88 4.80
CA VAL A 183 12.68 -16.20 6.10
C VAL A 183 12.91 -14.92 6.92
N ARG A 184 13.46 -13.86 6.30
CA ARG A 184 13.62 -12.54 6.93
C ARG A 184 12.29 -11.97 7.42
N GLY A 185 11.24 -12.08 6.61
CA GLY A 185 9.89 -11.65 6.99
C GLY A 185 9.32 -12.44 8.17
N LEU A 186 9.57 -13.75 8.24
CA LEU A 186 9.18 -14.59 9.39
C LEU A 186 9.94 -14.22 10.66
N VAL A 187 11.25 -13.95 10.57
CA VAL A 187 12.07 -13.47 11.68
C VAL A 187 11.55 -12.13 12.21
N LEU A 188 11.30 -11.18 11.31
CA LEU A 188 10.77 -9.87 11.65
C LEU A 188 9.37 -9.94 12.26
N THR A 189 8.50 -10.81 11.74
CA THR A 189 7.16 -11.06 12.30
C THR A 189 7.27 -11.67 13.71
N ALA A 190 8.11 -12.68 13.91
CA ALA A 190 8.34 -13.30 15.20
C ALA A 190 8.85 -12.30 16.25
N ARG A 191 9.82 -11.45 15.88
CA ARG A 191 10.35 -10.38 16.73
C ARG A 191 9.25 -9.39 17.12
N SER A 192 8.44 -9.00 16.15
CA SER A 192 7.36 -8.02 16.35
C SER A 192 6.24 -8.57 17.26
N VAL A 193 5.86 -9.83 17.09
CA VAL A 193 4.88 -10.49 17.97
C VAL A 193 5.45 -10.69 19.38
N ALA A 194 6.74 -10.99 19.51
CA ALA A 194 7.38 -11.06 20.83
C ALA A 194 7.28 -9.71 21.57
N GLU A 195 7.64 -8.62 20.89
CA GLU A 195 7.69 -7.27 21.44
C GLU A 195 6.28 -6.72 21.73
N PHE A 196 5.40 -6.67 20.74
CA PHE A 196 4.09 -5.98 20.85
C PHE A 196 2.91 -6.92 21.12
N GLY A 197 3.10 -8.23 21.02
CA GLY A 197 1.99 -9.17 20.93
C GLY A 197 1.37 -9.19 19.53
N LEU A 198 0.31 -9.98 19.39
CA LEU A 198 -0.48 -10.05 18.17
C LEU A 198 -1.51 -8.90 18.20
N THR A 199 -1.23 -7.80 17.52
CA THR A 199 -2.11 -6.61 17.47
C THR A 199 -2.87 -6.57 16.15
N THR A 200 -4.02 -5.89 16.10
CA THR A 200 -4.83 -5.77 14.88
C THR A 200 -5.10 -4.30 14.53
N PRO A 201 -4.51 -3.77 13.44
CA PRO A 201 -3.46 -4.35 12.59
C PRO A 201 -2.13 -4.59 13.33
N GLN A 202 -1.27 -5.44 12.77
CA GLN A 202 -0.01 -5.83 13.42
C GLN A 202 0.98 -4.67 13.46
N ARG A 203 1.50 -4.38 14.66
CA ARG A 203 2.66 -3.50 14.90
C ARG A 203 3.94 -4.26 14.59
N PHE A 204 4.84 -3.63 13.84
CA PHE A 204 6.13 -4.22 13.50
C PHE A 204 7.29 -3.45 14.13
N SER A 205 8.32 -4.19 14.53
CA SER A 205 9.58 -3.65 15.07
C SER A 205 10.47 -3.00 13.99
N ALA A 206 10.23 -3.33 12.72
CA ALA A 206 10.78 -2.70 11.52
C ALA A 206 9.79 -2.96 10.35
N PRO A 207 9.76 -2.13 9.30
CA PRO A 207 8.83 -2.34 8.20
C PRO A 207 9.13 -3.62 7.42
N MET A 208 8.07 -4.29 6.95
CA MET A 208 8.18 -5.44 6.04
C MET A 208 8.60 -5.00 4.63
N PHE A 209 8.37 -3.73 4.28
CA PHE A 209 8.66 -3.21 2.95
C PHE A 209 9.18 -1.78 3.03
N LEU A 210 10.33 -1.52 2.42
CA LEU A 210 10.83 -0.17 2.20
C LEU A 210 10.67 0.21 0.73
N VAL A 211 10.18 1.41 0.45
CA VAL A 211 10.39 2.05 -0.86
C VAL A 211 11.42 3.14 -0.71
N TRP A 212 12.50 3.06 -1.46
CA TRP A 212 13.56 4.05 -1.43
C TRP A 212 13.48 4.93 -2.67
N ASN A 213 13.12 6.19 -2.47
CA ASN A 213 13.33 7.23 -3.47
C ASN A 213 14.85 7.45 -3.58
N PHE A 214 15.48 6.72 -4.49
CA PHE A 214 16.93 6.47 -4.47
C PHE A 214 17.75 7.71 -4.83
N THR A 215 17.20 8.54 -5.71
CA THR A 215 17.73 9.83 -6.15
C THR A 215 16.56 10.73 -6.54
N ASN A 216 16.76 12.04 -6.59
CA ASN A 216 15.83 12.99 -7.20
C ASN A 216 16.15 13.24 -8.69
N LEU A 217 17.27 12.72 -9.19
CA LEU A 217 17.64 12.77 -10.59
C LEU A 217 16.64 11.96 -11.42
N CYS A 218 16.04 12.59 -12.43
CA CYS A 218 15.13 11.94 -13.35
C CYS A 218 15.24 12.64 -14.70
N ASN A 219 15.14 11.90 -15.80
CA ASN A 219 15.18 12.41 -17.17
C ASN A 219 13.77 12.65 -17.75
N LEU A 220 12.70 12.64 -16.92
CA LEU A 220 11.31 12.90 -17.30
C LEU A 220 10.69 14.05 -16.49
N ASN A 221 9.56 14.58 -16.96
CA ASN A 221 8.76 15.62 -16.29
C ASN A 221 7.28 15.20 -16.21
N CYS A 222 7.00 13.99 -15.71
CA CYS A 222 5.64 13.46 -15.65
C CYS A 222 4.69 14.40 -14.88
N ARG A 223 3.46 14.61 -15.38
CA ARG A 223 2.47 15.51 -14.75
C ARG A 223 2.09 15.08 -13.34
N HIS A 224 1.94 13.77 -13.10
CA HIS A 224 1.53 13.21 -11.81
C HIS A 224 2.66 12.99 -10.79
N CYS A 225 3.89 13.43 -11.09
CA CYS A 225 5.08 13.02 -10.32
C CYS A 225 4.96 13.43 -8.84
N TYR A 226 4.82 12.43 -7.96
CA TYR A 226 4.71 12.67 -6.51
C TYR A 226 5.98 13.24 -5.89
N GLN A 227 7.13 12.97 -6.50
CA GLN A 227 8.45 13.38 -6.00
C GLN A 227 8.82 14.80 -6.44
N ASP A 228 8.16 15.33 -7.47
CA ASP A 228 8.50 16.61 -8.09
C ASP A 228 10.00 16.72 -8.46
N THR A 229 10.47 15.76 -9.26
CA THR A 229 11.86 15.72 -9.73
C THR A 229 12.19 16.85 -10.69
N ALA A 230 13.42 17.36 -10.67
CA ALA A 230 13.83 18.57 -11.39
C ALA A 230 15.05 18.36 -12.32
N HIS A 231 15.20 17.18 -12.94
CA HIS A 231 16.38 16.80 -13.76
C HIS A 231 17.73 16.94 -13.05
N ARG A 232 17.72 16.98 -11.72
CA ARG A 232 18.91 17.18 -10.89
C ARG A 232 18.78 16.46 -9.56
N ARG A 233 19.94 16.12 -9.01
CA ARG A 233 20.07 15.62 -7.64
C ARG A 233 19.69 16.70 -6.64
N LEU A 234 19.20 16.29 -5.46
CA LEU A 234 19.17 17.21 -4.33
C LEU A 234 20.60 17.56 -3.90
N PRO A 235 20.85 18.78 -3.39
CA PRO A 235 22.17 19.16 -2.88
C PRO A 235 22.66 18.27 -1.74
N ASP A 236 21.74 17.70 -0.98
CA ASP A 236 21.96 16.90 0.23
C ASP A 236 21.68 15.40 0.05
N GLU A 237 21.65 14.89 -1.21
CA GLU A 237 21.49 13.45 -1.45
C GLU A 237 22.54 12.61 -0.72
N LEU A 238 22.15 11.41 -0.30
CA LEU A 238 23.06 10.45 0.32
C LEU A 238 24.19 10.07 -0.64
N CYS A 239 25.43 10.10 -0.17
CA CYS A 239 26.55 9.55 -0.92
C CYS A 239 26.52 8.01 -0.89
N LEU A 240 27.31 7.36 -1.75
CA LEU A 240 27.36 5.90 -1.83
C LEU A 240 27.63 5.22 -0.46
N ALA A 241 28.55 5.77 0.34
CA ALA A 241 28.87 5.20 1.65
C ALA A 241 27.66 5.23 2.60
N GLU A 242 26.90 6.33 2.57
CA GLU A 242 25.67 6.47 3.36
C GLU A 242 24.57 5.53 2.85
N LYS A 243 24.42 5.41 1.52
CA LYS A 243 23.47 4.46 0.91
C LYS A 243 23.79 3.01 1.32
N LEU A 244 25.07 2.61 1.29
CA LEU A 244 25.49 1.28 1.74
C LEU A 244 25.20 1.07 3.23
N ASN A 245 25.41 2.09 4.07
CA ASN A 245 25.08 2.02 5.49
C ASN A 245 23.57 1.84 5.74
N VAL A 246 22.70 2.48 4.95
CA VAL A 246 21.25 2.27 5.01
C VAL A 246 20.90 0.80 4.75
N VAL A 247 21.51 0.18 3.73
CA VAL A 247 21.32 -1.25 3.44
C VAL A 247 21.83 -2.12 4.58
N ASP A 248 23.00 -1.81 5.15
CA ASP A 248 23.56 -2.57 6.28
C ASP A 248 22.63 -2.52 7.50
N GLN A 249 22.03 -1.36 7.78
CA GLN A 249 21.03 -1.21 8.85
C GLN A 249 19.75 -2.02 8.55
N ALA A 250 19.20 -1.92 7.34
CA ALA A 250 18.03 -2.70 6.91
C ALA A 250 18.29 -4.22 6.94
N GLY A 251 19.51 -4.61 6.56
CA GLY A 251 20.05 -5.96 6.62
C GLY A 251 19.96 -6.55 8.02
N ARG A 252 20.52 -5.85 9.01
CA ARG A 252 20.52 -6.23 10.44
C ARG A 252 19.12 -6.25 11.06
N LEU A 253 18.21 -5.42 10.57
CA LEU A 253 16.82 -5.39 11.03
C LEU A 253 15.95 -6.52 10.45
N SER A 254 16.51 -7.37 9.58
CA SER A 254 15.77 -8.43 8.89
C SER A 254 14.65 -7.89 7.99
N ILE A 255 14.78 -6.67 7.47
CA ILE A 255 13.84 -6.12 6.49
C ILE A 255 13.88 -7.01 5.24
N PRO A 256 12.74 -7.57 4.78
CA PRO A 256 12.75 -8.59 3.74
C PRO A 256 12.77 -8.00 2.33
N MET A 257 12.28 -6.77 2.13
CA MET A 257 12.10 -6.20 0.80
C MET A 257 12.44 -4.70 0.74
N ILE A 258 13.13 -4.30 -0.33
CA ILE A 258 13.37 -2.90 -0.70
C ILE A 258 12.99 -2.71 -2.18
N ALA A 259 12.09 -1.78 -2.46
CA ALA A 259 11.82 -1.30 -3.81
C ALA A 259 12.56 0.01 -4.07
N PHE A 260 13.34 0.07 -5.14
CA PHE A 260 14.02 1.29 -5.57
C PHE A 260 13.11 2.07 -6.52
N ALA A 261 12.86 3.33 -6.18
CA ALA A 261 11.98 4.27 -6.89
C ALA A 261 12.56 5.71 -6.79
N GLY A 262 11.70 6.74 -6.85
CA GLY A 262 12.05 8.15 -6.67
C GLY A 262 12.07 8.91 -7.99
N GLY A 263 13.17 9.61 -8.27
CA GLY A 263 13.55 9.88 -9.65
C GLY A 263 13.79 8.59 -10.42
N GLU A 264 14.65 8.60 -11.42
CA GLU A 264 14.92 7.38 -12.18
C GLU A 264 16.12 6.64 -11.55
N PRO A 265 15.94 5.46 -10.90
CA PRO A 265 17.06 4.78 -10.25
C PRO A 265 18.11 4.31 -11.26
N THR A 266 17.70 3.91 -12.47
CA THR A 266 18.61 3.28 -13.45
C THR A 266 19.63 4.23 -14.07
N ILE A 267 19.50 5.54 -13.85
CA ILE A 267 20.50 6.54 -14.27
C ILE A 267 21.45 6.92 -13.13
N ASP A 268 21.23 6.42 -11.90
CA ASP A 268 22.13 6.65 -10.78
C ASP A 268 23.25 5.60 -10.75
N ARG A 269 24.50 6.06 -10.83
CA ARG A 269 25.71 5.23 -10.76
C ARG A 269 25.81 4.37 -9.49
N ASP A 270 25.16 4.77 -8.41
CA ASP A 270 25.23 4.07 -7.13
C ASP A 270 24.26 2.86 -7.07
N LEU A 271 23.36 2.70 -8.03
CA LEU A 271 22.30 1.67 -7.99
C LEU A 271 22.87 0.26 -7.89
N LEU A 272 23.74 -0.14 -8.83
CA LEU A 272 24.30 -1.51 -8.85
C LEU A 272 25.09 -1.85 -7.58
N PRO A 273 26.03 -1.00 -7.08
CA PRO A 273 26.70 -1.26 -5.80
C PRO A 273 25.75 -1.49 -4.63
N VAL A 274 24.66 -0.72 -4.55
CA VAL A 274 23.66 -0.83 -3.48
C VAL A 274 22.84 -2.12 -3.64
N LEU A 275 22.45 -2.49 -4.86
CA LEU A 275 21.75 -3.75 -5.13
C LEU A 275 22.59 -4.97 -4.75
N HIS A 276 23.89 -4.97 -5.07
CA HIS A 276 24.79 -6.05 -4.66
C HIS A 276 24.86 -6.16 -3.13
N ARG A 277 24.86 -5.03 -2.42
CA ARG A 277 24.80 -5.04 -0.96
C ARG A 277 23.49 -5.61 -0.44
N CYS A 278 22.35 -5.27 -1.06
CA CYS A 278 21.04 -5.85 -0.71
C CYS A 278 21.03 -7.37 -0.94
N HIS A 279 21.56 -7.82 -2.07
CA HIS A 279 21.66 -9.24 -2.42
C HIS A 279 22.47 -10.04 -1.39
N LYS A 280 23.60 -9.49 -0.93
CA LYS A 280 24.42 -10.10 0.14
C LYS A 280 23.65 -10.32 1.44
N TYR A 281 22.68 -9.48 1.76
CA TYR A 281 21.80 -9.65 2.93
C TYR A 281 20.59 -10.56 2.67
N GLY A 282 20.39 -11.04 1.45
CA GLY A 282 19.19 -11.78 1.05
C GLY A 282 17.93 -10.90 1.03
N ILE A 283 18.07 -9.59 0.82
CA ILE A 283 16.94 -8.68 0.68
C ILE A 283 16.36 -8.84 -0.72
N HIS A 284 15.04 -9.02 -0.82
CA HIS A 284 14.36 -9.00 -2.11
C HIS A 284 14.32 -7.58 -2.66
N THR A 285 14.85 -7.38 -3.86
CA THR A 285 14.89 -6.07 -4.49
C THR A 285 13.99 -6.01 -5.72
N SER A 286 13.27 -4.90 -5.83
CA SER A 286 12.55 -4.51 -7.04
C SER A 286 12.93 -3.10 -7.46
N ILE A 287 12.70 -2.80 -8.74
CA ILE A 287 12.96 -1.47 -9.31
C ILE A 287 11.69 -0.97 -9.98
N ALA A 288 11.23 0.22 -9.60
CA ALA A 288 10.29 1.00 -10.37
C ALA A 288 11.08 1.95 -11.28
N THR A 289 10.83 1.87 -12.58
CA THR A 289 11.56 2.63 -13.60
C THR A 289 10.61 3.07 -14.73
N HIS A 290 10.95 4.13 -15.44
CA HIS A 290 10.29 4.45 -16.70
C HIS A 290 10.71 3.50 -17.84
N GLY A 291 11.72 2.65 -17.65
CA GLY A 291 12.12 1.57 -18.57
C GLY A 291 12.91 1.99 -19.82
N GLY A 292 12.99 3.29 -20.12
CA GLY A 292 13.59 3.79 -21.37
C GLY A 292 15.12 3.76 -21.43
N THR A 293 15.76 3.53 -20.30
CA THR A 293 17.21 3.33 -20.14
C THR A 293 17.59 1.86 -20.19
N MET A 294 16.60 0.96 -20.24
CA MET A 294 16.83 -0.47 -20.16
C MET A 294 17.53 -0.97 -21.42
N THR A 295 18.67 -1.63 -21.22
CA THR A 295 19.44 -2.31 -22.26
C THR A 295 19.60 -3.78 -21.87
N PRO A 296 19.89 -4.70 -22.81
CA PRO A 296 20.17 -6.09 -22.46
C PRO A 296 21.31 -6.24 -21.43
N LYS A 297 22.34 -5.38 -21.54
CA LYS A 297 23.45 -5.32 -20.57
C LYS A 297 22.95 -4.93 -19.17
N LEU A 298 22.22 -3.81 -19.06
CA LEU A 298 21.69 -3.36 -17.77
C LEU A 298 20.75 -4.41 -17.16
N ALA A 299 19.87 -5.02 -17.95
CA ALA A 299 18.96 -6.06 -17.47
C ALA A 299 19.73 -7.27 -16.90
N ALA A 300 20.81 -7.71 -17.57
CA ALA A 300 21.67 -8.77 -17.07
C ALA A 300 22.37 -8.37 -15.76
N GLU A 301 22.93 -7.16 -15.68
CA GLU A 301 23.56 -6.63 -14.47
C GLU A 301 22.58 -6.53 -13.29
N LEU A 302 21.33 -6.13 -13.54
CA LEU A 302 20.27 -6.11 -12.52
C LEU A 302 19.92 -7.52 -12.02
N ALA A 303 19.80 -8.49 -12.92
CA ALA A 303 19.52 -9.88 -12.57
C ALA A 303 20.63 -10.50 -11.72
N GLU A 304 21.90 -10.25 -12.10
CA GLU A 304 23.10 -10.65 -11.37
C GLU A 304 23.17 -9.99 -9.98
N ALA A 305 22.85 -8.69 -9.90
CA ALA A 305 22.76 -7.94 -8.65
C ALA A 305 21.59 -8.37 -7.74
N GLY A 306 20.83 -9.41 -8.11
CA GLY A 306 19.79 -10.00 -7.27
C GLY A 306 18.38 -9.42 -7.45
N VAL A 307 18.16 -8.51 -8.41
CA VAL A 307 16.82 -7.99 -8.74
C VAL A 307 15.98 -9.12 -9.31
N ARG A 308 14.70 -9.18 -8.92
CA ARG A 308 13.76 -10.21 -9.41
C ARG A 308 12.47 -9.64 -9.99
N TYR A 309 12.18 -8.37 -9.75
CA TYR A 309 10.98 -7.71 -10.25
C TYR A 309 11.35 -6.31 -10.74
N VAL A 310 11.09 -6.05 -12.01
CA VAL A 310 11.25 -4.74 -12.63
C VAL A 310 9.87 -4.27 -13.04
N GLU A 311 9.45 -3.15 -12.47
CA GLU A 311 8.17 -2.53 -12.71
C GLU A 311 8.38 -1.32 -13.63
N ILE A 312 7.84 -1.42 -14.85
CA ILE A 312 7.96 -0.38 -15.86
C ILE A 312 6.65 0.39 -15.94
N SER A 313 6.74 1.71 -15.84
CA SER A 313 5.55 2.56 -15.85
C SER A 313 5.04 2.85 -17.27
N LEU A 314 3.75 2.63 -17.51
CA LEU A 314 3.05 2.91 -18.76
C LEU A 314 1.62 3.39 -18.46
N ASP A 315 1.32 4.68 -18.64
CA ASP A 315 0.00 5.25 -18.30
C ASP A 315 -1.01 5.34 -19.45
N SER A 316 -0.64 4.88 -20.64
CA SER A 316 -1.57 4.73 -21.76
C SER A 316 -1.05 3.70 -22.74
N VAL A 317 -1.98 2.95 -23.36
CA VAL A 317 -1.65 2.07 -24.50
C VAL A 317 -1.44 2.88 -25.79
N ASP A 318 -1.89 4.14 -25.81
CA ASP A 318 -1.63 5.11 -26.87
C ASP A 318 -0.28 5.82 -26.61
N ALA A 319 0.60 5.77 -27.62
CA ALA A 319 1.94 6.32 -27.51
C ALA A 319 1.95 7.85 -27.28
N ARG A 320 1.06 8.59 -27.95
CA ARG A 320 0.98 10.04 -27.84
C ARG A 320 0.48 10.44 -26.45
N ARG A 321 -0.61 9.82 -25.96
CA ARG A 321 -1.14 10.09 -24.61
C ARG A 321 -0.10 9.83 -23.53
N HIS A 322 0.64 8.72 -23.65
CA HIS A 322 1.70 8.38 -22.71
C HIS A 322 2.85 9.41 -22.73
N ASP A 323 3.35 9.76 -23.91
CA ASP A 323 4.44 10.70 -24.09
C ASP A 323 4.10 12.10 -23.57
N GLU A 324 2.89 12.58 -23.86
CA GLU A 324 2.36 13.87 -23.37
C GLU A 324 2.24 13.90 -21.84
N PHE A 325 1.83 12.79 -21.24
CA PHE A 325 1.69 12.66 -19.79
C PHE A 325 3.04 12.55 -19.07
N ARG A 326 4.02 11.88 -19.69
CA ARG A 326 5.38 11.68 -19.19
C ARG A 326 6.34 12.83 -19.52
N GLY A 327 5.96 13.71 -20.44
CA GLY A 327 6.69 14.92 -20.82
C GLY A 327 7.86 14.70 -21.79
N VAL A 328 7.95 13.54 -22.45
CA VAL A 328 9.03 13.22 -23.40
C VAL A 328 8.49 12.43 -24.58
N ARG A 329 8.74 12.93 -25.81
CA ARG A 329 8.37 12.25 -27.06
C ARG A 329 9.22 10.99 -27.29
N GLY A 330 8.59 9.93 -27.79
CA GLY A 330 9.17 8.62 -28.01
C GLY A 330 9.38 7.81 -26.72
N MET A 331 8.84 8.26 -25.59
CA MET A 331 9.01 7.59 -24.31
C MET A 331 8.25 6.27 -24.29
N TRP A 332 7.04 6.20 -24.84
CA TRP A 332 6.25 4.98 -24.93
C TRP A 332 7.04 3.86 -25.62
N GLU A 333 7.64 4.14 -26.78
CA GLU A 333 8.42 3.14 -27.51
C GLU A 333 9.64 2.67 -26.72
N ARG A 334 10.30 3.59 -26.00
CA ARG A 334 11.44 3.27 -25.12
C ARG A 334 11.01 2.38 -23.96
N SER A 335 9.90 2.70 -23.30
CA SER A 335 9.31 1.90 -22.22
C SER A 335 8.98 0.49 -22.71
N VAL A 336 8.28 0.36 -23.85
CA VAL A 336 7.88 -0.92 -24.43
C VAL A 336 9.08 -1.75 -24.88
N ARG A 337 10.14 -1.13 -25.44
CA ARG A 337 11.41 -1.83 -25.69
C ARG A 337 12.04 -2.34 -24.40
N GLY A 338 12.07 -1.51 -23.35
CA GLY A 338 12.57 -1.92 -22.03
C GLY A 338 11.78 -3.09 -21.45
N MET A 339 10.45 -3.09 -21.60
CA MET A 339 9.59 -4.21 -21.19
C MET A 339 9.96 -5.51 -21.88
N ARG A 340 10.16 -5.49 -23.21
CA ARG A 340 10.58 -6.66 -23.98
C ARG A 340 11.95 -7.20 -23.54
N ILE A 341 12.90 -6.30 -23.25
CA ILE A 341 14.21 -6.68 -22.74
C ILE A 341 14.08 -7.40 -21.39
N VAL A 342 13.26 -6.84 -20.47
CA VAL A 342 13.03 -7.45 -19.16
C VAL A 342 12.39 -8.83 -19.29
N THR A 343 11.37 -9.00 -20.13
CA THR A 343 10.69 -10.30 -20.30
C THR A 343 11.58 -11.36 -20.95
N GLN A 344 12.55 -10.94 -21.76
CA GLN A 344 13.54 -11.83 -22.38
C GLN A 344 14.73 -12.14 -21.46
N THR A 345 14.90 -11.44 -20.34
CA THR A 345 16.06 -11.59 -19.44
C THR A 345 15.77 -12.64 -18.36
N PRO A 346 16.51 -13.78 -18.32
CA PRO A 346 16.31 -14.81 -17.31
C PRO A 346 16.47 -14.28 -15.88
N GLY A 347 15.58 -14.68 -14.99
CA GLY A 347 15.59 -14.28 -13.58
C GLY A 347 14.89 -12.95 -13.26
N LEU A 348 14.53 -12.16 -14.28
CA LEU A 348 13.70 -10.97 -14.11
C LEU A 348 12.23 -11.29 -14.39
N ARG A 349 11.35 -10.60 -13.67
CA ARG A 349 9.92 -10.57 -13.95
C ARG A 349 9.48 -9.14 -14.20
N LEU A 350 8.73 -8.94 -15.29
CA LEU A 350 8.12 -7.65 -15.59
C LEU A 350 6.84 -7.46 -14.79
N GLY A 351 6.66 -6.24 -14.28
CA GLY A 351 5.37 -5.67 -13.95
C GLY A 351 5.10 -4.42 -14.78
N VAL A 352 3.85 -4.21 -15.17
CA VAL A 352 3.41 -2.96 -15.83
C VAL A 352 2.67 -2.12 -14.81
N ALA A 353 3.20 -0.93 -14.53
CA ALA A 353 2.61 0.02 -13.58
C ALA A 353 1.85 1.13 -14.30
N MET A 354 0.65 1.44 -13.83
CA MET A 354 -0.19 2.51 -14.35
C MET A 354 -0.70 3.36 -13.20
N CYS A 355 -0.42 4.66 -13.21
CA CYS A 355 -1.08 5.61 -12.33
C CYS A 355 -2.44 5.95 -12.93
N VAL A 356 -3.52 5.44 -12.32
CA VAL A 356 -4.86 5.63 -12.88
C VAL A 356 -5.46 6.94 -12.38
N HIS A 357 -5.87 7.77 -13.34
CA HIS A 357 -6.51 9.07 -13.17
C HIS A 357 -7.67 9.18 -14.18
N GLN A 358 -8.50 10.21 -14.10
CA GLN A 358 -9.69 10.34 -14.96
C GLN A 358 -9.34 10.28 -16.46
N GLY A 359 -8.23 10.90 -16.83
CA GLY A 359 -7.74 10.96 -18.21
C GLY A 359 -7.13 9.67 -18.76
N ASN A 360 -7.13 8.55 -18.03
CA ASN A 360 -6.74 7.23 -18.56
C ASN A 360 -7.56 6.06 -17.99
N TYR A 361 -8.56 6.34 -17.16
CA TYR A 361 -9.42 5.35 -16.52
C TYR A 361 -10.11 4.42 -17.53
N ASP A 362 -10.47 4.97 -18.70
CA ASP A 362 -11.07 4.27 -19.83
C ASP A 362 -10.17 3.18 -20.43
N GLU A 363 -8.86 3.22 -20.15
CA GLU A 363 -7.89 2.32 -20.77
C GLU A 363 -7.48 1.14 -19.87
N VAL A 364 -7.91 1.10 -18.61
CA VAL A 364 -7.36 0.15 -17.62
C VAL A 364 -7.48 -1.30 -18.07
N GLU A 365 -8.65 -1.72 -18.58
CA GLU A 365 -8.82 -3.11 -19.04
C GLU A 365 -7.94 -3.42 -20.25
N ARG A 366 -7.80 -2.47 -21.19
CA ARG A 366 -6.88 -2.59 -22.34
C ARG A 366 -5.42 -2.65 -21.89
N MET A 367 -5.04 -1.89 -20.86
CA MET A 367 -3.69 -1.92 -20.29
C MET A 367 -3.40 -3.26 -19.59
N ILE A 368 -4.37 -3.84 -18.89
CA ILE A 368 -4.22 -5.18 -18.30
C ILE A 368 -4.00 -6.22 -19.40
N GLN A 369 -4.77 -6.15 -20.48
CA GLN A 369 -4.59 -7.05 -21.63
C GLN A 369 -3.22 -6.84 -22.28
N PHE A 370 -2.80 -5.60 -22.51
CA PHE A 370 -1.46 -5.28 -23.00
C PHE A 370 -0.36 -5.86 -22.11
N ALA A 371 -0.51 -5.77 -20.79
CA ALA A 371 0.45 -6.33 -19.84
C ALA A 371 0.55 -7.87 -19.97
N ILE A 372 -0.57 -8.56 -20.19
CA ILE A 372 -0.57 -10.00 -20.47
C ILE A 372 0.16 -10.29 -21.79
N ASP A 373 -0.19 -9.57 -22.85
CA ASP A 373 0.31 -9.82 -24.21
C ASP A 373 1.82 -9.58 -24.32
N ILE A 374 2.37 -8.60 -23.59
CA ILE A 374 3.82 -8.34 -23.56
C ILE A 374 4.60 -9.35 -22.67
N GLY A 375 3.91 -10.20 -21.92
CA GLY A 375 4.49 -11.20 -21.03
C GLY A 375 4.77 -10.70 -19.61
N ALA A 376 4.07 -9.65 -19.14
CA ALA A 376 4.20 -9.20 -17.76
C ALA A 376 3.56 -10.19 -16.78
N SER A 377 4.21 -10.39 -15.65
CA SER A 377 3.69 -11.25 -14.58
C SER A 377 2.67 -10.54 -13.69
N THR A 378 2.62 -9.20 -13.74
CA THR A 378 1.83 -8.38 -12.83
C THR A 378 1.40 -7.08 -13.48
N PHE A 379 0.14 -6.70 -13.29
CA PHE A 379 -0.34 -5.34 -13.47
C PHE A 379 -0.41 -4.63 -12.11
N ALA A 380 0.28 -3.50 -12.01
CA ALA A 380 0.37 -2.71 -10.78
C ALA A 380 -0.43 -1.41 -10.94
N HIS A 381 -1.58 -1.35 -10.30
CA HIS A 381 -2.38 -0.13 -10.20
C HIS A 381 -1.79 0.81 -9.14
N PHE A 382 -1.34 1.97 -9.59
CA PHE A 382 -0.98 3.09 -8.74
C PHE A 382 -2.16 4.03 -8.57
N ASN A 383 -2.53 4.21 -7.32
CA ASN A 383 -3.57 5.13 -6.92
C ASN A 383 -3.07 6.57 -7.10
N PHE A 384 -3.72 7.38 -7.93
CA PHE A 384 -3.39 8.80 -8.03
C PHE A 384 -3.67 9.51 -6.70
N ILE A 385 -2.69 10.28 -6.24
CA ILE A 385 -2.75 11.09 -5.03
C ILE A 385 -2.19 12.47 -5.40
N PRO A 386 -2.91 13.56 -5.14
CA PRO A 386 -2.49 14.91 -5.54
C PRO A 386 -1.38 15.41 -4.61
N VAL A 387 -0.14 14.99 -4.87
CA VAL A 387 1.08 15.47 -4.20
C VAL A 387 2.17 15.69 -5.26
N GLY A 388 3.22 16.45 -4.92
CA GLY A 388 4.22 16.87 -5.91
C GLY A 388 3.58 17.63 -7.05
N ARG A 389 3.96 17.35 -8.31
CA ARG A 389 3.29 17.93 -9.49
C ARG A 389 1.86 17.46 -9.69
N GLY A 390 1.46 16.35 -9.08
CA GLY A 390 0.07 15.90 -9.08
C GLY A 390 -0.90 16.93 -8.48
N LEU A 391 -0.40 17.90 -7.69
CA LEU A 391 -1.19 19.02 -7.19
C LEU A 391 -1.68 19.97 -8.28
N GLU A 392 -1.06 19.97 -9.46
CA GLU A 392 -1.50 20.77 -10.62
C GLU A 392 -2.60 20.06 -11.43
N MET A 393 -2.96 18.82 -11.06
CA MET A 393 -3.97 18.03 -11.75
C MET A 393 -4.89 17.31 -10.75
N VAL A 394 -5.29 17.99 -9.66
CA VAL A 394 -6.18 17.41 -8.64
C VAL A 394 -7.53 16.98 -9.22
N GLU A 395 -8.03 17.75 -10.18
CA GLU A 395 -9.20 17.41 -11.01
C GLU A 395 -9.05 16.11 -11.80
N GLY A 396 -7.85 15.55 -11.91
CA GLY A 396 -7.60 14.26 -12.51
C GLY A 396 -7.87 13.07 -11.57
N ASP A 397 -8.12 13.27 -10.27
CA ASP A 397 -8.37 12.16 -9.35
C ASP A 397 -9.75 11.52 -9.60
N LEU A 398 -9.86 10.20 -9.41
CA LEU A 398 -11.09 9.46 -9.67
C LEU A 398 -12.18 9.81 -8.65
N THR A 399 -13.43 9.86 -9.09
CA THR A 399 -14.56 9.92 -8.15
C THR A 399 -14.62 8.64 -7.30
N PRO A 400 -15.28 8.65 -6.13
CA PRO A 400 -15.45 7.46 -5.30
C PRO A 400 -16.07 6.27 -6.07
N ARG A 401 -17.03 6.54 -6.97
CA ARG A 401 -17.68 5.51 -7.81
C ARG A 401 -16.75 4.96 -8.88
N GLN A 402 -16.04 5.81 -9.61
CA GLN A 402 -15.06 5.37 -10.61
C GLN A 402 -13.99 4.49 -9.97
N ARG A 403 -13.50 4.89 -8.79
CA ARG A 403 -12.52 4.11 -8.04
C ARG A 403 -13.10 2.78 -7.55
N GLU A 404 -14.34 2.73 -7.10
CA GLU A 404 -14.96 1.46 -6.73
C GLU A 404 -15.08 0.52 -7.94
N GLN A 405 -15.53 1.03 -9.09
CA GLN A 405 -15.62 0.28 -10.34
C GLN A 405 -14.24 -0.23 -10.80
N LEU A 406 -13.21 0.60 -10.70
CA LEU A 406 -11.82 0.22 -10.94
C LEU A 406 -11.44 -0.99 -10.08
N LEU A 407 -11.65 -0.89 -8.77
CA LEU A 407 -11.23 -1.93 -7.83
C LEU A 407 -12.00 -3.24 -8.02
N LEU A 408 -13.27 -3.17 -8.42
CA LEU A 408 -14.06 -4.33 -8.82
C LEU A 408 -13.47 -5.01 -10.07
N LEU A 409 -13.09 -4.23 -11.09
CA LEU A 409 -12.39 -4.73 -12.28
C LEU A 409 -11.05 -5.39 -11.90
N LEU A 410 -10.24 -4.72 -11.08
CA LEU A 410 -8.97 -5.27 -10.60
C LEU A 410 -9.16 -6.57 -9.82
N ASN A 411 -10.18 -6.65 -8.96
CA ASN A 411 -10.50 -7.88 -8.24
C ASN A 411 -10.92 -9.00 -9.21
N LYS A 412 -11.76 -8.72 -10.22
CA LYS A 412 -12.12 -9.70 -11.26
C LYS A 412 -10.90 -10.30 -11.94
N TRP A 413 -9.96 -9.45 -12.38
CA TRP A 413 -8.71 -9.91 -12.99
C TRP A 413 -7.82 -10.67 -12.02
N MET A 414 -7.71 -10.23 -10.76
CA MET A 414 -6.99 -10.96 -9.71
C MET A 414 -7.55 -12.37 -9.51
N GLN A 415 -8.88 -12.52 -9.46
CA GLN A 415 -9.51 -13.83 -9.28
C GLN A 415 -9.35 -14.73 -10.51
N SER A 416 -9.22 -14.17 -11.72
CA SER A 416 -9.01 -14.96 -12.94
C SER A 416 -7.71 -15.75 -12.96
N GLY A 417 -6.70 -15.32 -12.18
CA GLY A 417 -5.38 -15.95 -12.15
C GLY A 417 -4.52 -15.74 -13.40
N LYS A 418 -5.03 -15.05 -14.43
CA LYS A 418 -4.31 -14.80 -15.69
C LYS A 418 -3.11 -13.87 -15.53
N ILE A 419 -3.17 -12.95 -14.57
CA ILE A 419 -2.11 -12.00 -14.25
C ILE A 419 -2.12 -11.70 -12.75
N GLY A 420 -0.96 -11.40 -12.16
CA GLY A 420 -0.90 -10.80 -10.83
C GLY A 420 -1.51 -9.39 -10.85
N VAL A 421 -2.25 -9.03 -9.80
CA VAL A 421 -2.78 -7.67 -9.65
C VAL A 421 -2.30 -7.09 -8.33
N LEU A 422 -1.65 -5.94 -8.40
CA LEU A 422 -1.28 -5.13 -7.24
C LEU A 422 -2.04 -3.81 -7.28
N SER A 423 -2.37 -3.29 -6.10
CA SER A 423 -3.01 -1.99 -5.99
C SER A 423 -2.49 -1.24 -4.77
N THR A 424 -2.04 -0.04 -5.05
CA THR A 424 -1.64 0.98 -4.08
C THR A 424 -2.86 1.56 -3.34
N ALA A 425 -4.09 1.35 -3.83
CA ALA A 425 -5.33 1.71 -3.13
C ALA A 425 -5.71 0.64 -2.09
N PRO A 426 -5.72 0.96 -0.77
CA PRO A 426 -6.03 0.00 0.29
C PRO A 426 -7.45 -0.56 0.24
N GLN A 427 -8.36 0.14 -0.44
CA GLN A 427 -9.75 -0.26 -0.67
C GLN A 427 -9.86 -1.59 -1.43
N LEU A 428 -8.82 -2.03 -2.15
CA LEU A 428 -8.85 -3.34 -2.80
C LEU A 428 -9.09 -4.47 -1.80
N GLY A 429 -8.54 -4.38 -0.58
CA GLY A 429 -8.78 -5.37 0.48
C GLY A 429 -10.27 -5.50 0.83
N LYS A 430 -10.99 -4.38 0.91
CA LYS A 430 -12.46 -4.35 1.09
C LYS A 430 -13.16 -5.06 -0.07
N VAL A 431 -12.78 -4.74 -1.30
CA VAL A 431 -13.39 -5.32 -2.50
C VAL A 431 -13.17 -6.83 -2.57
N CYS A 432 -11.96 -7.32 -2.29
CA CYS A 432 -11.67 -8.75 -2.25
C CYS A 432 -12.56 -9.48 -1.22
N LEU A 433 -12.68 -8.96 0.01
CA LEU A 433 -13.49 -9.61 1.04
C LEU A 433 -14.98 -9.63 0.68
N ALA A 434 -15.46 -8.51 0.13
CA ALA A 434 -16.85 -8.37 -0.24
C ALA A 434 -17.22 -9.18 -1.48
N HIS A 435 -16.33 -9.35 -2.47
CA HIS A 435 -16.70 -9.90 -3.78
C HIS A 435 -15.94 -11.15 -4.21
N ALA A 436 -14.87 -11.56 -3.54
CA ALA A 436 -14.19 -12.82 -3.82
C ALA A 436 -14.78 -13.99 -3.01
N PRO A 437 -14.69 -15.25 -3.50
CA PRO A 437 -14.94 -16.43 -2.70
C PRO A 437 -13.92 -16.56 -1.56
N ILE A 438 -14.24 -17.33 -0.51
CA ILE A 438 -13.33 -17.53 0.64
C ILE A 438 -12.00 -18.13 0.19
N GLU A 439 -12.05 -19.09 -0.73
CA GLU A 439 -10.86 -19.70 -1.33
C GLU A 439 -10.13 -18.83 -2.36
N GLY A 440 -10.74 -17.70 -2.73
CA GLY A 440 -10.20 -16.75 -3.70
C GLY A 440 -8.99 -15.98 -3.17
N ARG A 441 -8.42 -15.17 -4.07
CA ARG A 441 -7.30 -14.28 -3.74
C ARG A 441 -7.78 -13.06 -2.96
N THR A 442 -6.99 -12.62 -1.99
CA THR A 442 -7.22 -11.42 -1.19
C THR A 442 -5.93 -10.61 -1.11
N ALA A 443 -6.04 -9.30 -1.29
CA ALA A 443 -4.93 -8.38 -1.07
C ALA A 443 -4.52 -8.41 0.42
N ALA A 444 -3.25 -8.74 0.69
CA ALA A 444 -2.69 -8.80 2.04
C ALA A 444 -1.90 -7.54 2.41
N SER A 445 -1.57 -6.69 1.43
CA SER A 445 -0.99 -5.34 1.57
C SER A 445 -0.98 -4.65 0.18
N HIS A 446 -0.26 -3.53 0.03
CA HIS A 446 -0.01 -2.90 -1.29
C HIS A 446 0.87 -3.75 -2.22
N ALA A 447 1.64 -4.69 -1.69
CA ALA A 447 2.67 -5.43 -2.43
C ALA A 447 2.50 -6.97 -2.33
N GLY A 448 1.28 -7.45 -2.06
CA GLY A 448 1.05 -8.88 -1.95
C GLY A 448 -0.41 -9.30 -1.94
N SER A 449 -0.65 -10.50 -2.47
CA SER A 449 -1.93 -11.21 -2.39
C SER A 449 -1.68 -12.64 -1.93
N GLY A 450 -2.64 -13.22 -1.23
CA GLY A 450 -2.67 -14.65 -0.93
C GLY A 450 -4.03 -15.24 -1.27
N ALA A 451 -4.14 -16.57 -1.30
CA ALA A 451 -5.41 -17.26 -1.51
C ALA A 451 -5.88 -17.99 -0.25
N GLY A 452 -7.18 -18.24 -0.15
CA GLY A 452 -7.76 -19.05 0.92
C GLY A 452 -7.98 -18.32 2.24
N LEU A 453 -8.56 -19.06 3.18
CA LEU A 453 -8.86 -18.59 4.53
C LEU A 453 -7.63 -17.98 5.24
N LYS A 454 -6.46 -18.62 5.11
CA LYS A 454 -5.21 -18.14 5.72
C LYS A 454 -4.84 -16.73 5.21
N ALA A 455 -5.03 -16.45 3.93
CA ALA A 455 -4.75 -15.14 3.36
C ALA A 455 -5.71 -14.07 3.89
N ARG A 456 -7.00 -14.40 4.08
CA ARG A 456 -7.97 -13.49 4.71
C ARG A 456 -7.60 -13.19 6.16
N VAL A 457 -7.20 -14.19 6.94
CA VAL A 457 -6.72 -13.97 8.31
C VAL A 457 -5.50 -13.06 8.31
N VAL A 458 -4.50 -13.35 7.49
CA VAL A 458 -3.28 -12.51 7.37
C VAL A 458 -3.61 -11.08 6.92
N ALA A 459 -4.56 -10.90 6.00
CA ALA A 459 -4.99 -9.58 5.53
C ALA A 459 -5.60 -8.71 6.65
N ARG A 460 -6.14 -9.29 7.72
CA ARG A 460 -6.60 -8.52 8.91
C ARG A 460 -5.44 -7.84 9.64
N TYR A 461 -4.27 -8.50 9.64
CA TYR A 461 -3.08 -8.06 10.35
C TYR A 461 -2.18 -7.18 9.49
N LEU A 462 -1.97 -7.56 8.22
CA LEU A 462 -1.06 -6.89 7.30
C LEU A 462 -1.76 -5.87 6.42
N GLY A 463 -3.03 -6.10 6.09
CA GLY A 463 -3.75 -5.43 5.02
C GLY A 463 -4.04 -3.96 5.25
N GLY A 464 -4.64 -3.36 4.23
CA GLY A 464 -4.92 -1.94 4.18
C GLY A 464 -3.68 -1.07 4.01
N CYS A 465 -3.79 0.20 4.39
CA CYS A 465 -2.66 1.13 4.31
C CYS A 465 -1.58 0.72 5.32
N GLY A 466 -0.38 0.42 4.79
CA GLY A 466 0.79 0.00 5.57
C GLY A 466 1.68 1.13 6.06
N ALA A 467 1.40 2.37 5.65
CA ALA A 467 2.26 3.53 5.87
C ALA A 467 2.61 3.74 7.35
N GLY A 468 3.91 3.79 7.66
CA GLY A 468 4.44 3.93 9.00
C GLY A 468 4.22 2.72 9.90
N ARG A 469 3.82 1.55 9.37
CA ARG A 469 3.58 0.33 10.16
C ARG A 469 4.31 -0.88 9.60
N CYS A 470 3.91 -1.33 8.42
CA CYS A 470 4.57 -2.43 7.70
C CYS A 470 5.27 -1.93 6.43
N TYR A 471 5.11 -0.64 6.12
CA TYR A 471 5.66 0.04 4.96
C TYR A 471 6.20 1.42 5.38
N ASN A 472 7.42 1.75 4.96
CA ASN A 472 8.03 3.07 5.12
C ASN A 472 8.77 3.45 3.82
N ALA A 473 9.05 4.74 3.67
CA ALA A 473 9.87 5.25 2.59
C ALA A 473 11.16 5.89 3.10
N ILE A 474 12.20 5.86 2.26
CA ILE A 474 13.46 6.58 2.46
C ILE A 474 13.60 7.57 1.30
N GLN A 475 13.88 8.83 1.61
CA GLN A 475 14.06 9.90 0.64
C GLN A 475 15.53 10.01 0.19
N PRO A 476 15.83 10.71 -0.93
CA PRO A 476 17.19 10.81 -1.45
C PRO A 476 18.19 11.42 -0.47
N ASN A 477 17.73 12.33 0.41
CA ASN A 477 18.53 12.99 1.45
C ASN A 477 18.65 12.18 2.76
N GLY A 478 18.04 10.99 2.82
CA GLY A 478 18.06 10.12 3.98
C GLY A 478 16.91 10.30 4.98
N ASP A 479 15.92 11.15 4.67
CA ASP A 479 14.71 11.24 5.50
C ASP A 479 13.89 9.95 5.40
N VAL A 480 13.45 9.45 6.54
CA VAL A 480 12.55 8.30 6.66
C VAL A 480 11.13 8.81 6.86
N THR A 481 10.19 8.36 6.03
CA THR A 481 8.78 8.78 6.10
C THR A 481 7.84 7.57 6.13
N PRO A 482 6.57 7.73 6.53
CA PRO A 482 5.59 6.64 6.49
C PRO A 482 5.29 6.13 5.07
N CYS A 483 5.41 6.97 4.05
CA CYS A 483 5.01 6.68 2.68
C CYS A 483 5.73 7.60 1.69
N VAL A 484 5.97 7.15 0.45
CA VAL A 484 6.51 8.01 -0.62
C VAL A 484 5.63 9.21 -0.93
N TYR A 485 4.31 9.09 -0.71
CA TYR A 485 3.35 10.18 -0.88
C TYR A 485 3.22 11.09 0.36
N LEU A 486 4.00 10.84 1.42
CA LEU A 486 4.05 11.65 2.65
C LEU A 486 5.48 12.18 2.90
N PRO A 487 6.14 12.84 1.93
CA PRO A 487 7.54 13.23 2.05
C PRO A 487 7.81 14.23 3.19
N HIS A 488 6.80 14.97 3.63
CA HIS A 488 6.91 15.96 4.70
C HIS A 488 6.61 15.39 6.11
N ARG A 489 6.01 14.20 6.21
CA ARG A 489 5.78 13.53 7.52
C ARG A 489 7.03 12.75 7.91
N VAL A 490 8.07 13.46 8.33
CA VAL A 490 9.38 12.87 8.63
C VAL A 490 9.39 12.18 9.99
N LEU A 491 9.85 10.93 10.01
CA LEU A 491 10.10 10.13 11.20
C LEU A 491 11.49 10.42 11.79
N GLY A 492 12.47 10.65 10.93
CA GLY A 492 13.84 11.05 11.26
C GLY A 492 14.75 10.91 10.04
N ASN A 493 16.05 11.22 10.20
CA ASN A 493 17.04 11.12 9.13
C ASN A 493 18.14 10.10 9.48
N VAL A 494 18.54 9.28 8.50
CA VAL A 494 19.54 8.20 8.69
C VAL A 494 20.94 8.70 9.06
N ARG A 495 21.25 9.98 8.85
CA ARG A 495 22.51 10.62 9.28
C ARG A 495 22.52 10.93 10.78
N GLN A 496 21.35 11.09 11.37
CA GLN A 496 21.19 11.57 12.74
C GLN A 496 20.86 10.42 13.69
N ARG A 497 20.02 9.48 13.26
CA ARG A 497 19.52 8.39 14.10
C ARG A 497 19.52 7.05 13.36
N PRO A 498 19.83 5.92 14.02
CA PRO A 498 19.73 4.60 13.41
C PRO A 498 18.28 4.23 13.04
N LEU A 499 18.10 3.48 11.94
CA LEU A 499 16.80 2.97 11.49
C LEU A 499 16.07 2.21 12.61
N ALA A 500 16.80 1.42 13.40
CA ALA A 500 16.23 0.61 14.47
C ALA A 500 15.51 1.43 15.53
N GLU A 501 16.06 2.60 15.86
CA GLU A 501 15.49 3.53 16.83
C GLU A 501 14.29 4.26 16.23
N MET A 502 14.41 4.75 15.00
CA MET A 502 13.31 5.43 14.31
C MET A 502 12.07 4.54 14.16
N PHE A 503 12.23 3.26 13.82
CA PHE A 503 11.09 2.34 13.68
C PHE A 503 10.48 1.92 15.01
N ARG A 504 11.27 1.85 16.09
CA ARG A 504 10.78 1.55 17.43
C ARG A 504 10.07 2.74 18.07
N ASP A 505 10.63 3.95 17.92
CA ASP A 505 10.06 5.18 18.49
C ASP A 505 9.21 5.91 17.45
N ASN A 506 8.34 5.14 16.79
CA ASN A 506 7.58 5.63 15.67
C ASN A 506 6.38 6.45 16.13
N LYS A 507 6.52 7.78 16.04
CA LYS A 507 5.46 8.74 16.40
C LYS A 507 4.15 8.55 15.63
N PHE A 508 4.15 7.85 14.49
CA PHE A 508 2.94 7.58 13.71
C PHE A 508 2.21 6.30 14.13
N TRP A 509 2.69 5.53 15.11
CA TRP A 509 2.06 4.26 15.48
C TRP A 509 0.62 4.39 15.94
N GLU A 510 0.30 5.45 16.70
CA GLU A 510 -1.07 5.68 17.12
C GLU A 510 -1.99 5.72 15.91
N ILE A 511 -1.66 6.54 14.91
CA ILE A 511 -2.52 6.64 13.74
C ILE A 511 -2.43 5.40 12.84
N SER A 512 -1.24 4.89 12.56
CA SER A 512 -1.05 3.79 11.60
C SER A 512 -1.53 2.42 12.10
N CYS A 513 -1.60 2.22 13.42
CA CYS A 513 -1.95 0.93 14.02
C CYS A 513 -3.26 0.95 14.82
N ASP A 514 -3.76 2.09 15.28
CA ASP A 514 -5.06 2.19 15.95
C ASP A 514 -6.13 2.70 14.97
N ARG A 515 -6.92 1.76 14.44
CA ARG A 515 -8.00 2.08 13.49
C ARG A 515 -9.21 2.73 14.16
N ALA A 516 -9.29 2.82 15.49
CA ALA A 516 -10.35 3.55 16.19
C ALA A 516 -10.16 5.08 16.10
N ARG A 517 -8.96 5.55 15.80
CA ARG A 517 -8.64 6.98 15.61
C ARG A 517 -9.01 7.53 14.24
N ARG A 518 -9.52 6.67 13.36
CA ARG A 518 -10.01 7.08 12.04
C ARG A 518 -11.27 7.92 12.20
N LEU A 519 -11.44 8.88 11.31
CA LEU A 519 -12.62 9.74 11.23
C LEU A 519 -13.49 9.37 10.02
N SER A 520 -14.62 10.07 9.89
CA SER A 520 -15.65 9.82 8.87
C SER A 520 -16.14 8.37 8.93
N HIS A 521 -16.57 7.77 7.82
CA HIS A 521 -17.11 6.40 7.83
C HIS A 521 -16.11 5.34 8.34
N CYS A 522 -14.80 5.62 8.30
CA CYS A 522 -13.77 4.67 8.71
C CYS A 522 -13.83 4.33 10.21
N GLU A 523 -14.42 5.17 11.06
CA GLU A 523 -14.53 4.91 12.50
C GLU A 523 -15.45 3.72 12.82
N VAL A 524 -16.55 3.60 12.07
CA VAL A 524 -17.59 2.56 12.20
C VAL A 524 -17.44 1.42 11.18
N CYS A 525 -16.54 1.55 10.22
CA CYS A 525 -16.44 0.64 9.07
C CYS A 525 -16.07 -0.80 9.48
N LYS A 526 -16.87 -1.77 9.04
CA LYS A 526 -16.60 -3.21 9.24
C LYS A 526 -15.29 -3.69 8.61
N PHE A 527 -14.75 -2.98 7.61
CA PHE A 527 -13.54 -3.34 6.87
C PHE A 527 -12.27 -2.63 7.35
N LYS A 528 -12.32 -1.85 8.44
CA LYS A 528 -11.22 -0.93 8.82
C LYS A 528 -9.86 -1.59 9.03
N ASN A 529 -9.82 -2.86 9.43
CA ASN A 529 -8.58 -3.61 9.62
C ASN A 529 -8.01 -4.22 8.32
N TYR A 530 -8.82 -4.30 7.26
CA TYR A 530 -8.43 -4.83 5.95
C TYR A 530 -8.14 -3.74 4.91
N CYS A 531 -8.61 -2.51 5.17
CA CYS A 531 -8.47 -1.34 4.30
C CYS A 531 -7.93 -0.14 5.10
N GLY A 532 -8.75 0.44 5.98
CA GLY A 532 -8.36 1.56 6.84
C GLY A 532 -8.13 2.91 6.17
N GLY A 533 -8.38 3.03 4.85
CA GLY A 533 -8.21 4.26 4.06
C GLY A 533 -6.73 4.59 3.76
N CYS A 534 -6.48 5.39 2.72
CA CYS A 534 -5.13 5.85 2.36
C CYS A 534 -4.74 7.10 3.17
N LEU A 535 -3.73 6.99 4.04
CA LEU A 535 -3.26 8.13 4.86
C LEU A 535 -2.75 9.28 4.02
N ALA A 536 -2.05 8.95 2.94
CA ALA A 536 -1.49 9.94 2.04
C ALA A 536 -2.58 10.74 1.33
N ARG A 537 -3.71 10.11 0.98
CA ARG A 537 -4.84 10.84 0.39
C ARG A 537 -5.55 11.71 1.43
N SER A 538 -5.82 11.17 2.62
CA SER A 538 -6.40 11.97 3.71
C SER A 538 -5.56 13.21 4.02
N ASP A 539 -4.24 13.05 4.08
CA ASP A 539 -3.32 14.16 4.28
C ASP A 539 -3.27 15.12 3.09
N ALA A 540 -3.25 14.62 1.85
CA ALA A 540 -3.21 15.45 0.65
C ALA A 540 -4.42 16.39 0.54
N TYR A 541 -5.63 15.91 0.84
CA TYR A 541 -6.86 16.72 0.76
C TYR A 541 -7.14 17.54 2.02
N TYR A 542 -6.84 17.01 3.21
CA TYR A 542 -7.27 17.62 4.48
C TYR A 542 -6.14 18.12 5.38
N GLY A 543 -4.88 17.77 5.10
CA GLY A 543 -3.74 18.04 6.00
C GLY A 543 -3.77 17.21 7.29
N VAL A 544 -4.59 16.17 7.33
CA VAL A 544 -4.91 15.37 8.51
C VAL A 544 -4.85 13.87 8.19
N LEU A 545 -3.88 13.16 8.78
CA LEU A 545 -3.63 11.73 8.51
C LEU A 545 -4.77 10.79 8.95
N ASN A 546 -5.60 11.21 9.90
CA ASN A 546 -6.69 10.39 10.45
C ASN A 546 -8.06 10.64 9.82
N ALA A 547 -8.17 11.60 8.89
CA ALA A 547 -9.39 11.85 8.13
C ALA A 547 -9.80 10.61 7.32
N GLY A 548 -11.09 10.48 7.03
CA GLY A 548 -11.58 9.46 6.10
C GLY A 548 -10.99 9.64 4.71
N ASP A 549 -10.68 8.53 4.03
CA ASP A 549 -10.21 8.58 2.63
C ASP A 549 -11.37 9.09 1.75
N PRO A 550 -11.26 10.28 1.12
CA PRO A 550 -12.35 10.87 0.36
C PRO A 550 -12.64 10.11 -0.94
N GLY A 551 -11.69 9.30 -1.42
CA GLY A 551 -11.89 8.44 -2.57
C GLY A 551 -12.67 7.16 -2.27
N CYS A 552 -13.09 6.93 -1.02
CA CYS A 552 -13.89 5.78 -0.63
C CYS A 552 -15.38 6.01 -0.93
N LEU A 553 -16.06 5.01 -1.49
CA LEU A 553 -17.52 5.03 -1.72
C LEU A 553 -18.33 5.41 -0.47
N PHE A 554 -17.86 5.04 0.72
CA PHE A 554 -18.57 5.33 1.98
C PHE A 554 -18.39 6.77 2.48
N ASN A 555 -17.48 7.52 1.87
CA ASN A 555 -17.21 8.93 2.18
C ASN A 555 -17.62 9.83 1.00
N GLU A 556 -18.57 9.40 0.16
CA GLU A 556 -18.97 10.12 -1.05
C GLU A 556 -19.43 11.56 -0.77
N LYS A 557 -20.12 11.81 0.35
CA LYS A 557 -20.52 13.18 0.75
C LYS A 557 -19.30 14.10 0.93
N HIS A 558 -18.21 13.57 1.48
CA HIS A 558 -16.97 14.33 1.69
C HIS A 558 -16.28 14.65 0.35
N TRP A 559 -16.37 13.76 -0.63
CA TRP A 559 -15.90 14.04 -1.99
C TRP A 559 -16.71 15.16 -2.65
N GLU A 560 -18.04 15.10 -2.56
CA GLU A 560 -18.93 16.13 -3.11
C GLU A 560 -18.69 17.51 -2.49
N GLU A 561 -18.36 17.58 -1.20
CA GLU A 561 -17.93 18.83 -0.57
C GLU A 561 -16.63 19.36 -1.17
N LEU A 562 -15.62 18.50 -1.39
CA LEU A 562 -14.38 18.89 -2.05
C LEU A 562 -14.62 19.40 -3.48
N VAL A 563 -15.55 18.79 -4.22
CA VAL A 563 -15.95 19.24 -5.56
C VAL A 563 -16.64 20.60 -5.49
N ARG A 564 -17.61 20.79 -4.59
CA ARG A 564 -18.29 22.10 -4.40
C ARG A 564 -17.32 23.23 -4.03
N ARG A 565 -16.21 22.90 -3.37
CA ARG A 565 -15.14 23.84 -3.00
C ARG A 565 -14.10 24.06 -4.10
N GLY A 566 -14.23 23.42 -5.26
CA GLY A 566 -13.27 23.52 -6.37
C GLY A 566 -11.92 22.84 -6.10
N VAL A 567 -11.85 21.97 -5.08
CA VAL A 567 -10.61 21.26 -4.70
C VAL A 567 -10.51 19.90 -5.42
N ALA A 568 -11.64 19.37 -5.91
CA ALA A 568 -11.73 18.15 -6.70
C ALA A 568 -12.71 18.37 -7.87
N SER A 569 -12.80 17.42 -8.80
CA SER A 569 -13.75 17.45 -9.91
C SER A 569 -14.69 16.25 -9.89
N ASP A 570 -15.87 16.42 -10.48
CA ASP A 570 -16.73 15.31 -10.89
C ASP A 570 -17.13 15.52 -12.36
N PRO A 571 -16.59 14.72 -13.30
CA PRO A 571 -16.89 14.85 -14.72
C PRO A 571 -18.35 14.48 -15.03
N THR A 572 -19.05 13.80 -14.12
CA THR A 572 -20.47 13.46 -14.30
C THR A 572 -21.40 14.63 -13.96
N LEU A 573 -20.94 15.59 -13.14
CA LEU A 573 -21.67 16.83 -12.86
C LEU A 573 -21.53 17.87 -13.99
N ALA A 574 -20.44 17.80 -14.77
CA ALA A 574 -20.23 18.67 -15.93
C ALA A 574 -21.26 18.45 -17.07
N ASN A 575 -21.97 17.32 -17.08
CA ASN A 575 -22.99 16.99 -18.08
C ASN A 575 -24.43 17.23 -17.58
N GLY A 576 -24.63 17.85 -16.40
CA GLY A 576 -25.93 17.86 -15.72
C GLY A 576 -26.34 19.13 -14.98
N CYS A 577 -25.60 20.23 -15.04
CA CYS A 577 -26.02 21.52 -14.49
C CYS A 577 -25.52 22.68 -15.34
N ASP A 578 -26.39 23.66 -15.52
CA ASP A 578 -26.26 24.82 -16.38
C ASP A 578 -24.87 25.48 -16.29
N ALA A 579 -24.29 25.71 -17.46
CA ALA A 579 -22.96 26.28 -17.68
C ALA A 579 -22.79 27.73 -17.15
N GLU A 580 -23.79 28.31 -16.50
CA GLU A 580 -23.75 29.68 -15.96
C GLU A 580 -23.18 29.77 -14.53
N ALA A 581 -23.05 28.65 -13.80
CA ALA A 581 -22.55 28.70 -12.41
C ALA A 581 -21.01 28.58 -12.28
N VAL A 582 -20.30 28.13 -13.32
CA VAL A 582 -18.84 27.95 -13.29
C VAL A 582 -18.10 29.28 -13.50
N GLU A 583 -18.69 30.26 -14.19
CA GLU A 583 -18.09 31.58 -14.36
C GLU A 583 -18.17 32.45 -13.11
N ALA A 584 -19.12 32.21 -12.20
CA ALA A 584 -19.26 32.98 -10.96
C ALA A 584 -18.20 32.66 -9.89
N GLY A 585 -17.56 31.48 -9.95
CA GLY A 585 -16.55 31.03 -8.97
C GLY A 585 -15.10 31.37 -9.32
N ALA A 586 -14.81 31.66 -10.59
CA ALA A 586 -13.46 32.00 -11.05
C ALA A 586 -13.07 33.48 -10.80
N GLY A 587 -14.03 34.35 -10.47
CA GLY A 587 -13.81 35.78 -10.27
C GLY A 587 -13.32 36.22 -8.89
N ALA A 588 -13.23 35.33 -7.89
CA ALA A 588 -13.00 35.73 -6.49
C ALA A 588 -11.60 35.42 -5.93
N VAL A 589 -10.61 35.04 -6.76
CA VAL A 589 -9.22 34.75 -6.31
C VAL A 589 -8.23 35.87 -6.67
N GLN A 590 -8.71 37.01 -7.17
CA GLN A 590 -7.89 38.21 -7.34
C GLN A 590 -8.49 39.38 -6.55
N ALA A 591 -8.21 39.44 -5.25
CA ALA A 591 -7.92 40.66 -4.49
C ALA A 591 -8.03 40.39 -2.98
N THR A 592 -6.90 40.09 -2.35
CA THR A 592 -6.52 40.69 -1.06
C THR A 592 -5.02 40.46 -0.86
N GLN A 593 -4.29 41.57 -0.86
CA GLN A 593 -2.90 41.68 -0.41
C GLN A 593 -2.77 41.39 1.09
#